data_AF-A0A7Y9EC65-F1
#
_entry.id   AF-A0A7Y9EC65-F1
#
_cell.length_a   1.000
_cell.length_b   1.000
_cell.length_c   1.000
_cell.angle_alpha   90.00
_cell.angle_beta   90.00
_cell.angle_gamma   90.00
#
_symmetry.space_group_name_H-M   'P 1'
#
loop_
_entity.id
_entity.type
_entity.pdbx_description
1 polymer ?
#
loop_
_entity_poly.entity_id
_entity_poly.type
_entity_poly.pdbx_seq_one_letter_code
_entity_poly.pdbx_strand_id
1 'polypeptide(L)'
;MSGTGTGVADPALLEDRLRRHHRRCLPALSRLRLVARSGLGTGVDVRAATAEVMAELRAAEAILLDTLSGSVRREALAHFLACRVNRLTIVAEHAAATASAGDLPALRRLLYQFHALAEAMWKVQLGLRTTDLGPSGVRTFLPTPPRSGSRRWV
;
A
#
# COMPACT_ATOMS: atom_id res chain seq x y z
N MET A 1 24.70 -24.91 25.46
CA MET A 1 24.54 -24.39 24.09
C MET A 1 23.07 -24.47 23.74
N SER A 2 22.32 -23.39 23.98
CA SER A 2 20.89 -23.32 23.65
C SER A 2 20.72 -22.33 22.52
N GLY A 3 20.35 -22.84 21.35
CA GLY A 3 20.20 -22.07 20.13
C GLY A 3 19.09 -21.03 20.26
N THR A 4 19.44 -19.78 20.04
CA THR A 4 18.49 -18.70 19.77
C THR A 4 17.88 -18.96 18.40
N GLY A 5 16.73 -19.64 18.38
CA GLY A 5 15.86 -19.66 17.22
C GLY A 5 15.39 -18.23 16.95
N THR A 6 16.07 -17.53 16.06
CA THR A 6 15.57 -16.28 15.49
C THR A 6 14.26 -16.61 14.80
N GLY A 7 13.15 -16.20 15.42
CA GLY A 7 11.82 -16.25 14.83
C GLY A 7 11.78 -15.30 13.64
N VAL A 8 12.40 -15.69 12.54
CA VAL A 8 12.24 -15.02 11.24
C VAL A 8 10.80 -15.33 10.85
N ALA A 9 9.92 -14.34 11.01
CA ALA A 9 8.54 -14.45 10.59
C ALA A 9 8.50 -14.98 9.14
N ASP A 10 7.82 -16.11 8.94
CA ASP A 10 7.71 -16.73 7.62
C ASP A 10 7.14 -15.70 6.63
N PRO A 11 7.92 -15.28 5.62
CA PRO A 11 7.50 -14.24 4.68
C PRO A 11 6.23 -14.65 3.91
N ALA A 12 6.01 -15.94 3.68
CA ALA A 12 4.80 -16.43 3.03
C ALA A 12 3.57 -16.27 3.92
N LEU A 13 3.67 -16.61 5.21
CA LEU A 13 2.57 -16.42 6.17
C LEU A 13 2.21 -14.94 6.34
N LEU A 14 3.21 -14.07 6.32
CA LEU A 14 3.02 -12.63 6.40
C LEU A 14 2.32 -12.08 5.15
N GLU A 15 2.78 -12.43 3.96
CA GLU A 15 2.15 -12.02 2.71
C GLU A 15 0.69 -12.48 2.66
N ASP A 16 0.41 -13.71 3.07
CA ASP A 16 -0.95 -14.24 3.15
C ASP A 16 -1.83 -13.47 4.13
N ARG A 17 -1.28 -13.02 5.28
CA ARG A 17 -2.00 -12.12 6.21
C ARG A 17 -2.34 -10.80 5.55
N LEU A 18 -1.38 -10.15 4.88
CA LEU A 18 -1.59 -8.88 4.20
C LEU A 18 -2.62 -9.01 3.06
N ARG A 19 -2.53 -10.07 2.26
CA ARG A 19 -3.51 -10.39 1.20
C ARG A 19 -4.90 -10.67 1.77
N ARG A 20 -5.03 -11.24 2.96
CA ARG A 20 -6.33 -11.39 3.65
C ARG A 20 -6.94 -10.04 4.02
N HIS A 21 -6.18 -9.14 4.61
CA HIS A 21 -6.64 -7.78 4.92
C HIS A 21 -7.02 -7.00 3.65
N HIS A 22 -6.21 -7.10 2.59
CA HIS A 22 -6.54 -6.49 1.31
C HIS A 22 -7.87 -7.02 0.75
N ARG A 23 -8.11 -8.34 0.80
CA ARG A 23 -9.40 -8.93 0.37
C ARG A 23 -10.58 -8.44 1.19
N ARG A 24 -10.43 -8.26 2.51
CA ARG A 24 -11.49 -7.73 3.39
C ARG A 24 -11.81 -6.25 3.11
N CYS A 25 -10.86 -5.50 2.55
CA CYS A 25 -11.06 -4.12 2.13
C CYS A 25 -11.90 -3.99 0.83
N LEU A 26 -11.93 -5.01 -0.03
CA LEU A 26 -12.58 -4.93 -1.36
C LEU A 26 -14.09 -4.63 -1.31
N PRO A 27 -14.90 -5.23 -0.42
CA PRO A 27 -16.32 -4.92 -0.33
C PRO A 27 -16.59 -3.43 -0.02
N ALA A 28 -15.83 -2.84 0.91
CA ALA A 28 -15.97 -1.43 1.27
C ALA A 28 -15.60 -0.51 0.10
N LEU A 29 -14.51 -0.81 -0.61
CA LEU A 29 -14.12 -0.07 -1.81
C LEU A 29 -15.17 -0.17 -2.93
N SER A 30 -15.79 -1.34 -3.10
CA SER A 30 -16.87 -1.55 -4.06
C SER A 30 -18.12 -0.73 -3.71
N ARG A 31 -18.49 -0.64 -2.43
CA ARG A 31 -19.59 0.24 -1.97
C ARG A 31 -19.28 1.70 -2.27
N LEU A 32 -18.07 2.19 -1.98
CA LEU A 32 -17.67 3.56 -2.31
C LEU A 32 -17.70 3.83 -3.83
N ARG A 33 -17.29 2.88 -4.66
CA ARG A 33 -17.42 2.99 -6.13
C ARG A 33 -18.88 3.07 -6.58
N LEU A 34 -19.78 2.31 -5.94
CA LEU A 34 -21.22 2.39 -6.23
C LEU A 34 -21.78 3.77 -5.85
N VAL A 35 -21.41 4.31 -4.68
CA VAL A 35 -21.79 5.68 -4.27
C VAL A 35 -21.29 6.70 -5.28
N ALA A 36 -20.02 6.61 -5.70
CA ALA A 36 -19.46 7.52 -6.70
C ALA A 36 -20.25 7.48 -8.02
N ARG A 37 -20.62 6.28 -8.50
CA ARG A 37 -21.35 6.14 -9.77
C ARG A 37 -22.80 6.62 -9.66
N SER A 38 -23.53 6.10 -8.68
CA SER A 38 -24.97 6.33 -8.51
C SER A 38 -25.30 7.69 -7.91
N GLY A 39 -24.39 8.28 -7.12
CA GLY A 39 -24.68 9.41 -6.25
C GLY A 39 -25.60 9.06 -5.08
N LEU A 40 -25.97 7.79 -4.93
CA LEU A 40 -26.82 7.30 -3.85
C LEU A 40 -25.91 6.86 -2.69
N GLY A 41 -25.78 7.73 -1.71
CA GLY A 41 -25.05 7.46 -0.47
C GLY A 41 -25.04 8.69 0.43
N THR A 42 -25.33 8.48 1.71
CA THR A 42 -25.29 9.55 2.71
C THR A 42 -23.84 9.79 3.17
N GLY A 43 -23.58 10.94 3.79
CA GLY A 43 -22.31 11.16 4.48
C GLY A 43 -21.99 10.09 5.54
N VAL A 44 -23.02 9.49 6.15
CA VAL A 44 -22.88 8.38 7.10
C VAL A 44 -22.38 7.13 6.39
N ASP A 45 -22.95 6.78 5.24
CA ASP A 45 -22.54 5.60 4.45
C ASP A 45 -21.10 5.74 3.96
N VAL A 46 -20.73 6.92 3.47
CA VAL A 46 -19.36 7.22 3.02
C VAL A 46 -18.38 7.14 4.18
N ARG A 47 -18.73 7.69 5.34
CA ARG A 47 -17.89 7.61 6.55
C ARG A 47 -17.71 6.18 7.03
N ALA A 48 -18.78 5.38 7.07
CA ALA A 48 -18.70 3.99 7.50
C ALA A 48 -17.81 3.15 6.56
N ALA A 49 -18.04 3.26 5.26
CA ALA A 49 -17.26 2.50 4.28
C ALA A 49 -15.79 2.95 4.22
N THR A 50 -15.49 4.25 4.34
CA THR A 50 -14.09 4.72 4.43
C THR A 50 -13.42 4.26 5.73
N ALA A 51 -14.13 4.23 6.86
CA ALA A 51 -13.61 3.74 8.13
C ALA A 51 -13.23 2.25 8.08
N GLU A 52 -14.04 1.40 7.42
CA GLU A 52 -13.70 -0.01 7.20
C GLU A 52 -12.39 -0.18 6.42
N VAL A 53 -12.21 0.59 5.33
CA VAL A 53 -10.96 0.57 4.54
C VAL A 53 -9.77 0.99 5.43
N MET A 54 -9.95 2.05 6.21
CA MET A 54 -8.90 2.55 7.11
C MET A 54 -8.54 1.54 8.21
N ALA A 55 -9.52 0.79 8.73
CA ALA A 55 -9.27 -0.24 9.73
C ALA A 55 -8.40 -1.37 9.17
N GLU A 56 -8.71 -1.87 7.96
CA GLU A 56 -7.94 -2.93 7.32
C GLU A 56 -6.51 -2.46 6.96
N LEU A 57 -6.35 -1.20 6.51
CA LEU A 57 -5.03 -0.62 6.22
C LEU A 57 -4.16 -0.48 7.48
N ARG A 58 -4.75 -0.05 8.61
CA ARG A 58 -4.04 0.06 9.90
C ARG A 58 -3.68 -1.32 10.46
N ALA A 59 -4.55 -2.32 10.30
CA ALA A 59 -4.25 -3.70 10.69
C ALA A 59 -3.05 -4.25 9.90
N ALA A 60 -3.01 -4.00 8.59
CA ALA A 60 -1.88 -4.38 7.74
C ALA A 60 -0.59 -3.62 8.11
N GLU A 61 -0.68 -2.34 8.45
CA GLU A 61 0.45 -1.55 8.97
C GLU A 61 1.00 -2.13 10.27
N ALA A 62 0.14 -2.44 11.25
CA ALA A 62 0.57 -3.02 12.52
C ALA A 62 1.33 -4.34 12.31
N ILE A 63 0.82 -5.20 11.42
CA ILE A 63 1.47 -6.45 11.03
C ILE A 63 2.87 -6.20 10.43
N LEU A 64 3.04 -5.19 9.57
CA LEU A 64 4.34 -4.86 9.00
C LEU A 64 5.31 -4.31 10.04
N LEU A 65 4.86 -3.41 10.91
CA LEU A 65 5.71 -2.82 11.94
C LEU A 65 6.15 -3.83 12.99
N ASP A 66 5.30 -4.79 13.32
CA ASP A 66 5.63 -5.91 14.21
C ASP A 66 6.79 -6.75 13.64
N THR A 67 6.79 -7.00 12.32
CA THR A 67 7.88 -7.75 11.66
C THR A 67 9.23 -7.03 11.67
N LEU A 68 9.23 -5.71 11.93
CA LEU A 68 10.42 -4.88 12.03
C LEU A 68 10.75 -4.52 13.48
N SER A 69 10.15 -5.20 14.46
CA SER A 69 10.44 -4.95 15.87
C SER A 69 11.94 -5.07 16.15
N GLY A 70 12.51 -4.05 16.82
CA GLY A 70 13.95 -3.95 17.09
C GLY A 70 14.81 -3.43 15.92
N SER A 71 14.24 -3.13 14.75
CA SER A 71 14.96 -2.55 13.61
C SER A 71 14.89 -1.03 13.59
N VAL A 72 16.02 -0.38 13.27
CA VAL A 72 16.09 1.07 13.00
C VAL A 72 15.17 1.49 11.84
N ARG A 73 14.88 0.57 10.91
CA ARG A 73 13.98 0.82 9.78
C ARG A 73 12.51 0.97 10.19
N ARG A 74 12.13 0.50 11.38
CA ARG A 74 10.75 0.54 11.88
C ARG A 74 10.23 1.96 12.00
N GLU A 75 11.01 2.87 12.56
CA GLU A 75 10.60 4.25 12.80
C GLU A 75 10.39 5.02 11.50
N ALA A 76 11.33 4.89 10.55
CA ALA A 76 11.22 5.49 9.24
C ALA A 76 9.99 4.97 8.47
N LEU A 77 9.74 3.66 8.52
CA LEU A 77 8.56 3.06 7.90
C LEU A 77 7.27 3.53 8.59
N ALA A 78 7.22 3.53 9.92
CA ALA A 78 6.06 3.99 10.70
C ALA A 78 5.71 5.44 10.36
N HIS A 79 6.72 6.33 10.30
CA HIS A 79 6.51 7.73 9.93
C HIS A 79 5.96 7.85 8.50
N PHE A 80 6.53 7.11 7.54
CA PHE A 80 6.06 7.12 6.16
C PHE A 80 4.62 6.61 6.01
N LEU A 81 4.26 5.52 6.70
CA LEU A 81 2.90 4.97 6.69
C LEU A 81 1.91 5.93 7.37
N ALA A 82 2.29 6.54 8.50
CA ALA A 82 1.47 7.54 9.19
C ALA A 82 1.14 8.74 8.28
N CYS A 83 2.10 9.26 7.53
CA CYS A 83 1.87 10.34 6.57
C CYS A 83 0.84 9.96 5.49
N ARG A 84 0.89 8.72 5.00
CA ARG A 84 -0.08 8.21 4.00
C ARG A 84 -1.47 8.00 4.59
N VAL A 85 -1.55 7.45 5.79
CA VAL A 85 -2.80 7.28 6.55
C VAL A 85 -3.44 8.62 6.86
N ASN A 86 -2.66 9.64 7.21
CA ASN A 86 -3.17 10.99 7.43
C ASN A 86 -3.81 11.56 6.16
N ARG A 87 -3.13 11.43 5.01
CA ARG A 87 -3.68 11.88 3.72
C ARG A 87 -4.98 11.16 3.36
N LEU A 88 -5.08 9.85 3.61
CA LEU A 88 -6.31 9.09 3.41
C LEU A 88 -7.44 9.58 4.33
N THR A 89 -7.12 9.86 5.59
CA THR A 89 -8.08 10.36 6.59
C THR A 89 -8.69 11.67 6.15
N ILE A 90 -7.87 12.64 5.73
CA ILE A 90 -8.32 13.94 5.23
C ILE A 90 -9.27 13.79 4.05
N VAL A 91 -8.94 12.91 3.08
CA VAL A 91 -9.80 12.69 1.91
C VAL A 91 -11.11 12.02 2.30
N ALA A 92 -11.10 11.08 3.25
CA ALA A 92 -12.30 10.41 3.73
C ALA A 92 -13.26 11.37 4.45
N GLU A 93 -12.72 12.21 5.33
CA GLU A 93 -13.49 13.23 6.05
C GLU A 93 -14.12 14.22 5.07
N HIS A 94 -13.32 14.69 4.11
CA HIS A 94 -13.82 15.61 3.09
C HIS A 94 -14.90 14.95 2.23
N ALA A 95 -14.73 13.69 1.81
CA ALA A 95 -15.74 12.96 1.07
C ALA A 95 -17.06 12.82 1.86
N ALA A 96 -16.99 12.53 3.16
CA ALA A 96 -18.19 12.43 4.00
C ALA A 96 -18.91 13.79 4.15
N ALA A 97 -18.17 14.89 4.28
CA ALA A 97 -18.72 16.24 4.33
C ALA A 97 -19.39 16.62 2.99
N THR A 98 -18.71 16.36 1.87
CA THR A 98 -19.23 16.61 0.51
C THR A 98 -20.47 15.77 0.20
N ALA A 99 -20.51 14.50 0.62
CA ALA A 99 -21.71 13.68 0.50
C ALA A 99 -22.88 14.24 1.31
N SER A 100 -22.62 14.78 2.51
CA SER A 100 -23.66 15.42 3.34
C SER A 100 -24.19 16.72 2.71
N ALA A 101 -23.35 17.42 1.94
CA ALA A 101 -23.72 18.63 1.20
C ALA A 101 -24.42 18.35 -0.14
N GLY A 102 -24.45 17.11 -0.61
CA GLY A 102 -25.07 16.72 -1.88
C GLY A 102 -24.28 17.12 -3.14
N ASP A 103 -23.02 17.54 -3.00
CA ASP A 103 -22.15 17.89 -4.14
C ASP A 103 -21.58 16.62 -4.81
N LEU A 104 -22.36 16.06 -5.75
CA LEU A 104 -22.04 14.81 -6.42
C LEU A 104 -20.75 14.87 -7.27
N PRO A 105 -20.47 15.93 -8.07
CA PRO A 105 -19.22 16.03 -8.80
C PRO A 105 -17.98 16.02 -7.90
N ALA A 106 -17.98 16.79 -6.81
CA ALA A 106 -16.86 16.80 -5.88
C ALA A 106 -16.74 15.46 -5.14
N LEU A 107 -17.87 14.86 -4.73
CA LEU A 107 -17.88 13.55 -4.07
C LEU A 107 -17.23 12.48 -4.96
N ARG A 108 -17.61 12.43 -6.24
CA ARG A 108 -17.01 11.50 -7.22
C ARG A 108 -15.50 11.64 -7.27
N ARG A 109 -14.98 12.86 -7.41
CA ARG A 109 -13.55 13.13 -7.46
C ARG A 109 -12.83 12.64 -6.20
N LEU A 110 -13.40 12.91 -5.02
CA LEU A 110 -12.83 12.53 -3.74
C LEU A 110 -12.82 11.01 -3.54
N LEU A 111 -13.89 10.32 -3.95
CA LEU A 111 -13.96 8.86 -3.85
C LEU A 111 -12.97 8.18 -4.81
N TYR A 112 -12.75 8.71 -6.02
CA TYR A 112 -11.69 8.23 -6.89
C TYR A 112 -10.29 8.48 -6.31
N GLN A 113 -10.06 9.65 -5.73
CA GLN A 113 -8.80 9.97 -5.07
C GLN A 113 -8.54 9.05 -3.86
N PHE A 114 -9.55 8.84 -3.01
CA PHE A 114 -9.47 7.93 -1.88
C PHE A 114 -9.12 6.52 -2.35
N HIS A 115 -9.79 6.04 -3.39
CA HIS A 115 -9.55 4.73 -3.97
C HIS A 115 -8.11 4.57 -4.47
N ALA A 116 -7.61 5.53 -5.25
CA ALA A 116 -6.24 5.51 -5.76
C ALA A 116 -5.18 5.52 -4.64
N LEU A 117 -5.43 6.29 -3.56
CA LEU A 117 -4.55 6.32 -2.39
C LEU A 117 -4.57 4.99 -1.63
N ALA A 118 -5.74 4.37 -1.46
CA ALA A 118 -5.87 3.08 -0.79
C ALA A 118 -5.15 1.98 -1.59
N GLU A 119 -5.33 1.93 -2.92
CA GLU A 119 -4.59 0.99 -3.78
C GLU A 119 -3.08 1.23 -3.73
N ALA A 120 -2.64 2.48 -3.76
CA ALA A 120 -1.23 2.81 -3.63
C ALA A 120 -0.63 2.39 -2.28
N MET A 121 -1.42 2.47 -1.20
CA MET A 121 -1.03 2.00 0.13
C MET A 121 -0.88 0.47 0.15
N TRP A 122 -1.85 -0.26 -0.41
CA TRP A 122 -1.76 -1.72 -0.52
C TRP A 122 -0.56 -2.18 -1.35
N LYS A 123 -0.26 -1.50 -2.46
CA LYS A 123 0.94 -1.79 -3.27
C LYS A 123 2.23 -1.59 -2.49
N VAL A 124 2.31 -0.56 -1.65
CA VAL A 124 3.46 -0.36 -0.75
C VAL A 124 3.53 -1.50 0.27
N GLN A 125 2.43 -1.80 0.96
CA GLN A 125 2.41 -2.81 2.02
C GLN A 125 2.77 -4.21 1.49
N LEU A 126 2.34 -4.56 0.28
CA LEU A 126 2.70 -5.81 -0.40
C LEU A 126 4.10 -5.75 -1.03
N GLY A 127 4.51 -4.61 -1.59
CA GLY A 127 5.78 -4.42 -2.28
C GLY A 127 7.00 -4.25 -1.36
N LEU A 128 6.80 -3.89 -0.09
CA LEU A 128 7.89 -3.86 0.90
C LEU A 128 8.48 -5.25 1.19
N ARG A 129 7.86 -6.34 0.69
CA ARG A 129 8.42 -7.70 0.75
C ARG A 129 9.42 -8.00 -0.35
N THR A 130 9.22 -7.49 -1.57
CA THR A 130 10.11 -7.79 -2.70
C THR A 130 11.48 -7.15 -2.57
N THR A 131 11.63 -6.11 -1.74
CA THR A 131 12.90 -5.41 -1.54
C THR A 131 13.79 -6.02 -0.45
N ASP A 132 13.22 -6.78 0.51
CA ASP A 132 13.99 -7.47 1.55
C ASP A 132 14.43 -8.90 1.15
N LEU A 133 13.90 -9.44 0.04
CA LEU A 133 14.27 -10.76 -0.50
C LEU A 133 15.17 -10.68 -1.74
N GLY A 134 15.83 -9.55 -1.98
CA GLY A 134 16.84 -9.48 -3.04
C GLY A 134 18.01 -10.39 -2.69
N PRO A 135 18.25 -11.53 -3.40
CA PRO A 135 19.59 -12.10 -3.37
C PRO A 135 20.52 -11.01 -3.88
N SER A 136 21.71 -10.95 -3.32
CA SER A 136 22.87 -10.20 -3.77
C SER A 136 23.18 -10.53 -5.23
N GLY A 137 22.33 -10.11 -6.16
CA GLY A 137 22.55 -10.07 -7.58
C GLY A 137 23.31 -8.79 -7.85
N VAL A 138 24.57 -8.77 -7.42
CA VAL A 138 25.57 -7.90 -8.02
C VAL A 138 25.55 -8.23 -9.50
N ARG A 139 24.75 -7.49 -10.27
CA ARG A 139 24.94 -7.35 -11.70
C ARG A 139 26.22 -6.56 -11.84
N THR A 140 27.35 -7.27 -11.77
CA THR A 140 28.62 -6.79 -12.29
C THR A 140 28.34 -6.47 -13.75
N PHE A 141 28.15 -5.18 -14.02
CA PHE A 141 28.17 -4.66 -15.38
C PHE A 141 29.59 -4.92 -15.87
N LEU A 142 29.79 -6.07 -16.53
CA LEU A 142 31.00 -6.31 -17.29
C LEU A 142 30.97 -5.32 -18.47
N PRO A 143 31.92 -4.39 -18.58
CA PRO A 143 32.05 -3.60 -19.79
C PRO A 143 32.45 -4.56 -20.92
N THR A 144 31.56 -4.73 -21.90
CA THR A 144 31.89 -5.38 -23.16
C THR A 144 33.08 -4.65 -23.81
N PRO A 145 34.17 -5.35 -24.18
CA PRO A 145 35.25 -4.72 -24.91
C PRO A 145 34.76 -4.28 -26.30
N PRO A 146 35.25 -3.14 -26.83
CA PRO A 146 34.88 -2.68 -28.15
C PRO A 146 35.34 -3.67 -29.21
N ARG A 147 34.42 -4.02 -30.12
CA ARG A 147 34.67 -4.81 -31.33
C ARG A 147 35.76 -4.12 -32.16
N SER A 148 36.95 -4.71 -32.16
CA SER A 148 38.05 -4.38 -33.07
C SER A 148 37.59 -4.60 -34.52
N GLY A 149 37.30 -3.50 -35.22
CA GLY A 149 37.07 -3.48 -36.66
C GLY A 149 38.40 -3.64 -37.38
N SER A 150 38.63 -4.85 -37.90
CA SER A 150 39.73 -5.17 -38.82
C SER A 150 39.62 -4.29 -40.07
N ARG A 151 40.57 -3.37 -40.24
CA ARG A 151 40.86 -2.71 -41.52
C ARG A 151 41.48 -3.75 -42.45
N ARG A 152 40.82 -4.04 -43.56
CA ARG A 152 41.42 -4.75 -44.70
C ARG A 152 41.75 -3.72 -45.77
N TRP A 153 43.04 -3.57 -46.05
CA TRP A 153 43.58 -2.83 -47.19
C TRP A 153 43.42 -3.68 -48.44
N VAL A 154 42.81 -3.11 -49.49
CA VAL A 154 43.21 -3.24 -50.90
C VAL A 154 43.00 -1.87 -51.52
#